data_AF-A0A8B6FV81-F1
#
_entry.id   AF-A0A8B6FV81-F1
#
_cell.length_a   1.000
_cell.length_b   1.000
_cell.length_c   1.000
_cell.angle_alpha   90.00
_cell.angle_beta   90.00
_cell.angle_gamma   90.00
#
_symmetry.space_group_name_H-M   'P 1'
#
loop_
_entity.id
_entity.type
_entity.pdbx_description
1 polymer ?
#
loop_
_entity_poly.entity_id
_entity_poly.type
_entity_poly.pdbx_seq_one_letter_code
_entity_poly.pdbx_strand_id
1 'polypeptide(L)'
;MEFPICAQHNEEFGYFCEKCDEPTCKVCIFTLHKGHNMSDLSETVAKKKKELSSTWEVYLRKLEGARKSVDNMENSLHTYRKKVYNTIKEIESEGEKLRNIIDKTVSDMAKELREKEAEEMKRVTQVINGLKSQLERGIQLERHINKALKLKDDTSMLISLKKFQEDMASYIPEVILPCEFSYLKGNAGSAHVHSMLGRIFFENDKSGRETPLEAKDDFNRNARKYELWACPLCNTERYIDRMDESERSFKTPRCCYGFMQSRGIAYK
;
A
#
# COMPACT_ATOMS: atom_id res chain seq x y z
N MET A 1 -8.35 71.46 16.74
CA MET A 1 -9.29 70.34 16.76
C MET A 1 -10.65 70.92 17.10
N GLU A 2 -11.62 70.80 16.20
CA GLU A 2 -13.01 71.13 16.51
C GLU A 2 -13.59 69.97 17.33
N PHE A 3 -14.10 70.27 18.52
CA PHE A 3 -14.81 69.27 19.31
C PHE A 3 -16.19 69.06 18.70
N PRO A 4 -16.67 67.80 18.57
CA PRO A 4 -18.01 67.55 18.08
C PRO A 4 -19.02 68.25 19.00
N ILE A 5 -19.96 68.98 18.39
CA ILE A 5 -21.04 69.71 19.07
C ILE A 5 -22.37 69.04 18.77
N CYS A 6 -23.34 69.21 19.68
CA CYS A 6 -24.69 68.69 19.51
C CYS A 6 -25.37 69.37 18.31
N ALA A 7 -25.66 68.60 17.26
CA ALA A 7 -26.26 69.12 16.03
C ALA A 7 -27.63 69.78 16.23
N GLN A 8 -28.40 69.36 17.25
CA GLN A 8 -29.73 69.93 17.52
C GLN A 8 -29.69 71.24 18.33
N HIS A 9 -28.67 71.42 19.16
CA HIS A 9 -28.64 72.51 20.12
C HIS A 9 -27.43 73.43 19.96
N ASN A 10 -26.50 73.09 19.06
CA ASN A 10 -25.25 73.82 18.84
C ASN A 10 -24.45 74.03 20.14
N GLU A 11 -24.44 73.00 20.99
CA GLU A 11 -23.86 73.02 22.35
C GLU A 11 -22.87 71.87 22.51
N GLU A 12 -21.82 72.08 23.30
CA GLU A 12 -20.81 71.07 23.57
C GLU A 12 -21.38 69.89 24.36
N PHE A 13 -20.84 68.70 24.10
CA PHE A 13 -21.11 67.52 24.91
C PHE A 13 -20.31 67.58 26.21
N GLY A 14 -21.00 67.59 27.35
CA GLY A 14 -20.37 67.57 28.68
C GLY A 14 -20.81 66.40 29.56
N TYR A 15 -21.88 65.69 29.16
CA TYR A 15 -22.51 64.65 29.97
C TYR A 15 -22.67 63.37 29.16
N PHE A 16 -22.86 62.25 29.83
CA PHE A 16 -23.13 60.95 29.22
C PHE A 16 -24.42 60.37 29.79
N CYS A 17 -25.34 59.97 28.92
CA CYS A 17 -26.60 59.35 29.34
C CYS A 17 -26.41 57.84 29.48
N GLU A 18 -26.33 57.34 30.72
CA GLU A 18 -26.03 55.92 31.01
C GLU A 18 -27.04 54.95 30.38
N LYS A 19 -28.32 55.35 30.31
CA LYS A 19 -29.38 54.51 29.73
C LYS A 19 -29.33 54.45 28.19
N CYS A 20 -28.85 55.51 27.54
CA CYS A 20 -28.79 55.60 26.08
C CYS A 20 -27.41 55.23 25.53
N ASP A 21 -26.39 55.14 26.40
CA ASP A 21 -24.99 54.91 26.07
C ASP A 21 -24.39 55.96 25.12
N GLU A 22 -24.82 57.22 25.24
CA GLU A 22 -24.50 58.31 24.30
C GLU A 22 -24.07 59.61 25.01
N PRO A 23 -23.18 60.42 24.40
CA PRO A 23 -22.86 61.76 24.89
C PRO A 23 -24.03 62.72 24.70
N THR A 24 -24.26 63.60 25.68
CA THR A 24 -25.36 64.56 25.71
C THR A 24 -24.88 65.98 26.04
N CYS A 25 -25.45 66.98 25.38
CA CYS A 25 -25.27 68.38 25.79
C CYS A 25 -26.25 68.74 26.92
N LYS A 26 -26.04 69.89 27.56
CA LYS A 26 -26.87 70.36 28.68
C LYS A 26 -28.38 70.47 28.35
N VAL A 27 -28.73 70.77 27.10
CA VAL A 27 -30.13 70.92 26.68
C VAL A 27 -30.82 69.56 26.49
N CYS A 28 -30.10 68.59 25.90
CA CYS A 28 -30.60 67.23 25.69
C CYS A 28 -31.04 66.53 26.98
N ILE A 29 -30.43 66.87 28.12
CA ILE A 29 -30.76 66.30 29.43
C ILE A 29 -32.21 66.63 29.83
N PHE A 30 -32.69 67.83 29.51
CA PHE A 30 -34.04 68.26 29.87
C PHE A 30 -35.10 67.92 28.83
N THR A 31 -34.68 67.58 27.60
CA THR A 31 -35.57 67.27 26.48
C THR A 31 -35.60 65.78 26.19
N LEU A 32 -34.64 65.27 25.41
CA LEU A 32 -34.62 63.92 24.85
C LEU A 32 -34.26 62.85 25.88
N HIS A 33 -33.39 63.17 26.85
CA HIS A 33 -32.93 62.23 27.88
C HIS A 33 -33.51 62.55 29.26
N LYS A 34 -34.69 63.19 29.29
CA LYS A 34 -35.35 63.60 30.52
C LYS A 34 -35.62 62.40 31.43
N GLY A 35 -35.11 62.45 32.66
CA GLY A 35 -35.28 61.40 33.66
C GLY A 35 -34.33 60.20 33.50
N HIS A 36 -33.35 60.26 32.59
CA HIS A 36 -32.26 59.30 32.55
C HIS A 36 -31.12 59.74 33.48
N ASN A 37 -30.33 58.77 33.95
CA ASN A 37 -29.13 59.05 34.73
C ASN A 37 -28.03 59.63 33.84
N MET A 38 -27.38 60.69 34.34
CA MET A 38 -26.28 61.37 33.68
C MET A 38 -25.01 61.22 34.50
N SER A 39 -23.91 60.91 33.81
CA SER A 39 -22.56 60.94 34.36
C SER A 39 -21.72 62.00 33.64
N ASP A 40 -20.61 62.41 34.26
CA ASP A 40 -19.64 63.29 33.60
C ASP A 40 -19.03 62.58 32.38
N LEU A 41 -18.97 63.28 31.25
CA LEU A 41 -18.47 62.69 30.01
C LEU A 41 -16.99 62.31 30.12
N SER A 42 -16.17 63.15 30.75
CA SER A 42 -14.73 62.92 30.88
C SER A 42 -14.44 61.72 31.79
N GLU A 43 -15.15 61.62 32.91
CA GLU A 43 -15.07 60.46 33.82
C GLU A 43 -15.53 59.17 33.13
N THR A 44 -16.65 59.23 32.39
CA THR A 44 -17.16 58.07 31.65
C THR A 44 -16.19 57.61 30.57
N VAL A 45 -15.59 58.54 29.82
CA VAL A 45 -14.56 58.23 28.82
C VAL A 45 -13.34 57.58 29.49
N ALA A 46 -12.89 58.09 30.64
CA ALA A 46 -11.77 57.49 31.37
C ALA A 46 -12.09 56.05 31.81
N LYS A 47 -13.30 55.81 32.33
CA LYS A 47 -13.77 54.47 32.71
C LYS A 47 -13.86 53.52 31.52
N LYS A 48 -14.55 53.90 30.44
CA LYS A 48 -14.69 53.08 29.22
C LYS A 48 -13.35 52.81 28.55
N LYS A 49 -12.41 53.77 28.56
CA LYS A 49 -11.02 53.54 28.09
C LYS A 49 -10.32 52.45 28.89
N LYS A 50 -10.42 52.49 30.23
CA LYS A 50 -9.83 51.47 31.10
C LYS A 50 -10.42 50.08 30.87
N GLU A 51 -11.76 49.99 30.75
CA GLU A 51 -12.47 48.75 30.44
C GLU A 51 -12.06 48.19 29.07
N LEU A 52 -12.00 49.04 28.05
CA LEU A 52 -11.55 48.65 26.71
C LEU A 52 -10.10 48.14 26.74
N SER A 53 -9.18 48.84 27.42
CA SER A 53 -7.79 48.39 27.56
C SER A 53 -7.71 47.00 28.17
N SER A 54 -8.46 46.73 29.26
CA SER A 54 -8.47 45.41 29.90
C SER A 54 -9.04 44.30 29.00
N THR A 55 -10.12 44.60 28.27
CA THR A 55 -10.75 43.65 27.34
C THR A 55 -9.85 43.38 26.13
N TRP A 56 -9.16 44.42 25.65
CA TRP A 56 -8.21 44.35 24.56
C TRP A 56 -7.02 43.45 24.91
N GLU A 57 -6.47 43.57 26.12
CA GLU A 57 -5.40 42.67 26.59
C GLU A 57 -5.84 41.20 26.63
N VAL A 58 -7.07 40.92 27.08
CA VAL A 58 -7.63 39.55 27.06
C VAL A 58 -7.76 39.05 25.62
N TYR A 59 -8.23 39.89 24.71
CA TYR A 59 -8.38 39.54 23.30
C TYR A 59 -7.04 39.24 22.64
N LEU A 60 -6.01 40.05 22.89
CA LEU A 60 -4.65 39.80 22.38
C LEU A 60 -4.08 38.46 22.89
N ARG A 61 -4.30 38.10 24.16
CA ARG A 61 -3.89 36.79 24.68
C ARG A 61 -4.61 35.63 23.98
N LYS A 62 -5.91 35.78 23.68
CA LYS A 62 -6.67 34.77 22.92
C LYS A 62 -6.13 34.63 21.49
N LEU A 63 -5.80 35.75 20.83
CA LEU A 63 -5.20 35.72 19.50
C LEU A 63 -3.84 35.01 19.49
N GLU A 64 -2.99 35.27 20.48
CA GLU A 64 -1.71 34.57 20.59
C GLU A 64 -1.90 33.06 20.84
N GLY A 65 -2.86 32.68 21.69
CA GLY A 65 -3.23 31.28 21.91
C GLY A 65 -3.76 30.60 20.64
N ALA A 66 -4.58 31.30 19.86
CA ALA A 66 -5.06 30.81 18.57
C ALA A 66 -3.90 30.60 17.58
N ARG A 67 -2.96 31.54 17.50
CA ARG A 67 -1.76 31.41 16.65
C ARG A 67 -0.92 30.19 17.04
N LYS A 68 -0.63 30.00 18.32
CA LYS A 68 0.09 28.80 18.81
C LYS A 68 -0.67 27.51 18.50
N SER A 69 -2.00 27.54 18.58
CA SER A 69 -2.83 26.38 18.25
C SER A 69 -2.75 26.03 16.77
N VAL A 70 -2.75 27.03 15.88
CA VAL A 70 -2.53 26.83 14.44
C VAL A 70 -1.16 26.21 14.19
N ASP A 71 -0.09 26.78 14.73
CA ASP A 71 1.27 26.26 14.57
C ASP A 71 1.38 24.80 15.05
N ASN A 72 0.77 24.47 16.20
CA ASN A 72 0.74 23.12 16.74
C ASN A 72 -0.04 22.14 15.85
N MET A 73 -1.16 22.57 15.27
CA MET A 73 -1.95 21.73 14.36
C MET A 73 -1.21 21.47 13.05
N GLU A 74 -0.56 22.48 12.49
CA GLU A 74 0.27 22.34 11.28
C GLU A 74 1.43 21.36 11.50
N ASN A 75 2.12 21.48 12.63
CA ASN A 75 3.17 20.54 13.03
C ASN A 75 2.62 19.12 13.20
N SER A 76 1.48 18.98 13.89
CA SER A 76 0.82 17.68 14.07
C SER A 76 0.45 17.02 12.74
N LEU A 77 -0.06 17.81 11.79
CA LEU A 77 -0.38 17.34 10.44
C LEU A 77 0.87 16.91 9.67
N HIS A 78 1.96 17.67 9.79
CA HIS A 78 3.24 17.31 9.18
C HIS A 78 3.77 15.99 9.73
N THR A 79 3.79 15.82 11.07
CA THR A 79 4.21 14.58 11.72
C THR A 79 3.31 13.40 11.32
N TYR A 80 1.99 13.61 11.23
CA TYR A 80 1.06 12.59 10.78
C TYR A 80 1.35 12.13 9.34
N ARG A 81 1.55 13.08 8.41
CA ARG A 81 1.91 12.77 7.02
C ARG A 81 3.21 11.97 6.93
N LYS A 82 4.22 12.35 7.72
CA LYS A 82 5.50 11.60 7.80
C LYS A 82 5.28 10.20 8.35
N LYS A 83 4.46 10.03 9.38
CA LYS A 83 4.12 8.71 9.95
C LYS A 83 3.47 7.82 8.90
N VAL A 84 2.46 8.32 8.18
CA VAL A 84 1.80 7.57 7.10
C VAL A 84 2.80 7.16 6.01
N TYR A 85 3.63 8.09 5.54
CA TYR A 85 4.65 7.79 4.53
C TYR A 85 5.62 6.70 4.99
N ASN A 86 6.14 6.81 6.21
CA ASN A 86 7.07 5.83 6.77
C ASN A 86 6.41 4.45 6.92
N THR A 87 5.17 4.41 7.43
CA THR A 87 4.43 3.14 7.58
C THR A 87 4.15 2.48 6.23
N ILE A 88 3.85 3.25 5.17
CA ILE A 88 3.73 2.69 3.81
C ILE A 88 5.06 2.07 3.37
N LYS A 89 6.19 2.77 3.59
CA LYS A 89 7.52 2.24 3.24
C LYS A 89 7.88 0.98 4.01
N GLU A 90 7.51 0.90 5.28
CA GLU A 90 7.67 -0.31 6.10
C GLU A 90 6.86 -1.48 5.51
N ILE A 91 5.59 -1.27 5.17
CA ILE A 91 4.74 -2.29 4.55
C ILE A 91 5.32 -2.77 3.21
N GLU A 92 5.77 -1.85 2.35
CA GLU A 92 6.44 -2.18 1.09
C GLU A 92 7.72 -3.02 1.33
N SER A 93 8.50 -2.67 2.35
CA SER A 93 9.73 -3.40 2.71
C SER A 93 9.44 -4.81 3.22
N GLU A 94 8.43 -5.00 4.07
CA GLU A 94 8.02 -6.33 4.52
C GLU A 94 7.49 -7.19 3.37
N GLY A 95 6.75 -6.58 2.44
CA GLY A 95 6.32 -7.25 1.20
C GLY A 95 7.49 -7.75 0.35
N GLU A 96 8.53 -6.93 0.18
CA GLU A 96 9.76 -7.32 -0.52
C GLU A 96 10.48 -8.48 0.18
N LYS A 97 10.58 -8.44 1.52
CA LYS A 97 11.21 -9.53 2.29
C LYS A 97 10.48 -10.85 2.07
N LEU A 98 9.14 -10.85 2.15
CA LEU A 98 8.35 -12.06 1.92
C LEU A 98 8.49 -12.59 0.49
N ARG A 99 8.49 -11.70 -0.52
CA ARG A 99 8.75 -12.10 -1.91
C ARG A 99 10.10 -12.80 -2.06
N ASN A 100 11.16 -12.22 -1.50
CA ASN A 100 12.49 -12.83 -1.54
C ASN A 100 12.53 -14.21 -0.88
N ILE A 101 11.82 -14.40 0.24
CA ILE A 101 11.71 -15.71 0.90
C ILE A 101 10.99 -16.71 -0.01
N ILE A 102 9.89 -16.31 -0.65
CA ILE A 102 9.14 -17.16 -1.59
C ILE A 102 10.02 -17.55 -2.78
N ASP A 103 10.66 -16.57 -3.42
CA ASP A 103 11.50 -16.80 -4.61
C ASP A 103 12.68 -17.72 -4.28
N LYS A 104 13.32 -17.52 -3.13
CA LYS A 104 14.38 -18.42 -2.64
C LYS A 104 13.85 -19.83 -2.40
N THR A 105 12.71 -19.97 -1.74
CA THR A 105 12.10 -21.27 -1.44
C THR A 105 11.77 -22.02 -2.74
N VAL A 106 11.20 -21.33 -3.73
CA VAL A 106 10.91 -21.90 -5.06
C VAL A 106 12.19 -22.36 -5.75
N SER A 107 13.24 -21.54 -5.73
CA SER A 107 14.54 -21.86 -6.31
C SER A 107 15.16 -23.10 -5.64
N ASP A 108 15.14 -23.14 -4.31
CA ASP A 108 15.70 -24.25 -3.53
C ASP A 108 14.95 -25.56 -3.80
N MET A 109 13.60 -25.54 -3.82
CA MET A 109 12.79 -26.71 -4.16
C MET A 109 13.05 -27.22 -5.58
N ALA A 110 13.15 -26.32 -6.56
CA ALA A 110 13.44 -26.68 -7.94
C ALA A 110 14.84 -27.29 -8.07
N LYS A 111 15.82 -26.72 -7.36
CA LYS A 111 17.20 -27.22 -7.34
C LYS A 111 17.27 -28.64 -6.75
N GLU A 112 16.63 -28.88 -5.61
CA GLU A 112 16.59 -30.21 -5.00
C GLU A 112 16.02 -31.27 -5.95
N LEU A 113 14.92 -30.95 -6.64
CA LEU A 113 14.33 -31.87 -7.61
C LEU A 113 15.25 -32.14 -8.80
N ARG A 114 15.98 -31.13 -9.30
CA ARG A 114 16.97 -31.28 -10.38
C ARG A 114 18.17 -32.13 -9.96
N GLU A 115 18.62 -31.98 -8.71
CA GLU A 115 19.70 -32.81 -8.17
C GLU A 115 19.25 -34.28 -8.09
N LYS A 116 18.02 -34.53 -7.62
CA LYS A 116 17.44 -35.88 -7.61
C LYS A 116 17.25 -36.45 -9.01
N GLU A 117 16.81 -35.65 -9.97
CA GLU A 117 16.72 -36.03 -11.38
C GLU A 117 18.10 -36.45 -11.92
N ALA A 118 19.16 -35.68 -11.65
CA ALA A 118 20.51 -35.97 -12.11
C ALA A 118 21.09 -37.25 -11.50
N GLU A 119 20.91 -37.45 -10.18
CA GLU A 119 21.30 -38.68 -9.47
C GLU A 119 20.61 -39.91 -10.09
N GLU A 120 19.30 -39.81 -10.32
CA GLU A 120 18.50 -40.90 -10.83
C GLU A 120 18.80 -41.23 -12.29
N MET A 121 18.96 -40.20 -13.14
CA MET A 121 19.41 -40.38 -14.53
C MET A 121 20.76 -41.09 -14.60
N LYS A 122 21.71 -40.73 -13.73
CA LYS A 122 23.02 -41.38 -13.68
C LYS A 122 22.87 -42.86 -13.30
N ARG A 123 22.08 -43.15 -12.25
CA ARG A 123 21.84 -44.51 -11.76
C ARG A 123 21.21 -45.39 -12.85
N VAL A 124 20.12 -44.93 -13.46
CA VAL A 124 19.40 -45.68 -14.50
C VAL A 124 20.25 -45.85 -15.76
N THR A 125 21.02 -44.83 -16.16
CA THR A 125 21.94 -44.93 -17.31
C THR A 125 23.02 -45.99 -17.09
N GLN A 126 23.57 -46.10 -15.88
CA GLN A 126 24.54 -47.15 -15.54
C GLN A 126 23.93 -48.55 -15.68
N VAL A 127 22.70 -48.75 -15.21
CA VAL A 127 21.97 -50.02 -15.34
C VAL A 127 21.72 -50.34 -16.81
N ILE A 128 21.24 -49.37 -17.62
CA ILE A 128 21.01 -49.54 -19.06
C ILE A 128 22.31 -49.96 -19.77
N ASN A 129 23.43 -49.32 -19.47
CA ASN A 129 24.72 -49.66 -20.09
C ASN A 129 25.20 -51.07 -19.68
N GLY A 130 25.00 -51.46 -18.42
CA GLY A 130 25.26 -52.82 -17.95
C GLY A 130 24.44 -53.87 -18.70
N LEU A 131 23.13 -53.63 -18.84
CA LEU A 131 22.21 -54.49 -19.58
C LEU A 131 22.59 -54.61 -21.06
N LYS A 132 22.92 -53.49 -21.73
CA LYS A 132 23.39 -53.49 -23.13
C LYS A 132 24.65 -54.33 -23.31
N SER A 133 25.64 -54.15 -22.43
CA SER A 133 26.90 -54.90 -22.50
C SER A 133 26.68 -56.40 -22.27
N GLN A 134 25.76 -56.78 -21.38
CA GLN A 134 25.39 -58.19 -21.19
C GLN A 134 24.64 -58.75 -22.41
N LEU A 135 23.73 -57.98 -22.99
CA LEU A 135 23.02 -58.39 -24.20
C LEU A 135 24.00 -58.66 -25.35
N GLU A 136 24.98 -57.77 -25.55
CA GLU A 136 26.04 -57.96 -26.56
C GLU A 136 26.87 -59.22 -26.30
N ARG A 137 27.24 -59.50 -25.04
CA ARG A 137 27.91 -60.75 -24.66
C ARG A 137 27.05 -61.96 -24.95
N GLY A 138 25.77 -61.92 -24.59
CA GLY A 138 24.81 -62.99 -24.88
C GLY A 138 24.70 -63.30 -26.37
N ILE A 139 24.59 -62.28 -27.22
CA ILE A 139 24.54 -62.42 -28.69
C ILE A 139 25.88 -62.98 -29.23
N GLN A 140 27.02 -62.62 -28.65
CA GLN A 140 28.32 -63.19 -29.04
C GLN A 140 28.43 -64.66 -28.63
N LEU A 141 28.00 -64.98 -27.42
CA LEU A 141 27.99 -66.34 -26.88
C LEU A 141 27.09 -67.25 -27.72
N GLU A 142 25.89 -66.81 -28.07
CA GLU A 142 24.97 -67.52 -28.98
C GLU A 142 25.66 -67.84 -30.33
N ARG A 143 26.35 -66.86 -30.92
CA ARG A 143 27.10 -67.05 -32.17
C ARG A 143 28.23 -68.06 -32.02
N HIS A 144 28.95 -68.05 -30.89
CA HIS A 144 30.04 -68.98 -30.64
C HIS A 144 29.54 -70.42 -30.44
N ILE A 145 28.47 -70.61 -29.67
CA ILE A 145 27.85 -71.93 -29.46
C ILE A 145 27.38 -72.51 -30.80
N ASN A 146 26.68 -71.71 -31.60
CA ASN A 146 26.20 -72.13 -32.93
C ASN A 146 27.34 -72.55 -33.89
N LYS A 147 28.55 -72.02 -33.70
CA LYS A 147 29.75 -72.46 -34.44
C LYS A 147 30.38 -73.72 -33.84
N ALA A 148 30.52 -73.77 -32.52
CA ALA A 148 31.13 -74.89 -31.82
C ALA A 148 30.36 -76.20 -32.02
N LEU A 149 29.02 -76.14 -32.05
CA LEU A 149 28.15 -77.30 -32.35
C LEU A 149 28.33 -77.86 -33.77
N LYS A 150 29.01 -77.14 -34.68
CA LYS A 150 29.32 -77.58 -36.05
C LYS A 150 30.73 -78.14 -36.20
N LEU A 151 31.53 -78.17 -35.13
CA LEU A 151 32.87 -78.75 -35.15
C LEU A 151 32.80 -80.28 -35.29
N LYS A 152 33.74 -80.86 -36.01
CA LYS A 152 33.84 -82.31 -36.23
C LYS A 152 34.82 -83.01 -35.28
N ASP A 153 35.62 -82.24 -34.54
CA ASP A 153 36.61 -82.74 -33.58
C ASP A 153 36.06 -82.60 -32.15
N ASP A 154 35.91 -83.73 -31.48
CA ASP A 154 35.28 -83.84 -30.16
C ASP A 154 36.11 -83.11 -29.08
N THR A 155 37.44 -83.08 -29.21
CA THR A 155 38.34 -82.42 -28.25
C THR A 155 38.15 -80.91 -28.28
N SER A 156 38.12 -80.31 -29.47
CA SER A 156 37.89 -78.88 -29.69
C SER A 156 36.48 -78.46 -29.26
N MET A 157 35.50 -79.34 -29.44
CA MET A 157 34.12 -79.12 -28.98
C MET A 157 34.04 -79.06 -27.45
N LEU A 158 34.67 -80.00 -26.74
CA LEU A 158 34.65 -80.04 -25.26
C LEU A 158 35.34 -78.82 -24.62
N ILE A 159 36.48 -78.37 -25.17
CA ILE A 159 37.17 -77.16 -24.71
C ILE A 159 36.27 -75.93 -24.88
N SER A 160 35.59 -75.82 -26.03
CA SER A 160 34.69 -74.70 -26.30
C SER A 160 33.48 -74.72 -25.35
N LEU A 161 32.89 -75.90 -25.12
CA LEU A 161 31.75 -76.08 -24.20
C LEU A 161 32.06 -75.67 -22.76
N LYS A 162 33.23 -76.03 -22.22
CA LYS A 162 33.64 -75.64 -20.87
C LYS A 162 33.71 -74.12 -20.71
N LYS A 163 34.32 -73.44 -21.68
CA LYS A 163 34.40 -71.97 -21.69
C LYS A 163 33.02 -71.31 -21.75
N PHE A 164 32.07 -71.90 -22.50
CA PHE A 164 30.69 -71.40 -22.54
C PHE A 164 29.97 -71.53 -21.21
N GLN A 165 30.17 -72.62 -20.47
CA GLN A 165 29.57 -72.80 -19.16
C GLN A 165 30.06 -71.72 -18.17
N GLU A 166 31.33 -71.32 -18.29
CA GLU A 166 31.92 -70.22 -17.50
C GLU A 166 31.33 -68.86 -17.92
N ASP A 167 31.17 -68.58 -19.21
CA ASP A 167 30.59 -67.33 -19.73
C ASP A 167 29.08 -67.21 -19.44
N MET A 168 28.34 -68.34 -19.46
CA MET A 168 26.91 -68.41 -19.10
C MET A 168 26.66 -68.11 -17.62
N ALA A 169 27.64 -68.36 -16.75
CA ALA A 169 27.54 -68.09 -15.31
C ALA A 169 27.68 -66.60 -14.97
N SER A 170 27.82 -65.72 -15.95
CA SER A 170 28.00 -64.28 -15.74
C SER A 170 26.73 -63.59 -15.22
N TYR A 171 26.92 -62.64 -14.30
CA TYR A 171 25.85 -61.92 -13.60
C TYR A 171 25.09 -60.95 -14.52
N ILE A 172 23.75 -61.02 -14.53
CA ILE A 172 22.87 -60.05 -15.19
C ILE A 172 22.37 -59.03 -14.15
N PRO A 173 22.66 -57.73 -14.32
CA PRO A 173 22.10 -56.70 -13.45
C PRO A 173 20.57 -56.71 -13.48
N GLU A 174 19.94 -56.50 -12.32
CA GLU A 174 18.49 -56.37 -12.23
C GLU A 174 17.99 -55.13 -12.98
N VAL A 175 16.82 -55.22 -13.62
CA VAL A 175 16.17 -54.09 -14.26
C VAL A 175 15.61 -53.19 -13.18
N ILE A 176 16.12 -51.97 -13.07
CA ILE A 176 15.62 -51.00 -12.10
C ILE A 176 14.97 -49.84 -12.83
N LEU A 177 13.70 -49.59 -12.50
CA LEU A 177 12.95 -48.44 -13.01
C LEU A 177 13.34 -47.15 -12.28
N PRO A 178 13.10 -45.98 -12.90
CA PRO A 178 13.19 -44.71 -12.20
C PRO A 178 12.20 -44.62 -11.04
N CYS A 179 12.57 -43.92 -9.98
CA CYS A 179 11.69 -43.60 -8.86
C CYS A 179 10.52 -42.71 -9.32
N GLU A 180 9.30 -43.06 -8.88
CA GLU A 180 8.14 -42.19 -9.03
C GLU A 180 8.14 -41.05 -8.01
N PHE A 181 7.58 -39.89 -8.37
CA PHE A 181 7.40 -38.76 -7.46
C PHE A 181 6.10 -38.01 -7.73
N SER A 182 5.62 -37.27 -6.73
CA SER A 182 4.43 -36.43 -6.83
C SER A 182 4.64 -35.10 -6.10
N TYR A 183 3.92 -34.06 -6.53
CA TYR A 183 3.96 -32.73 -5.93
C TYR A 183 2.61 -32.37 -5.30
N LEU A 184 2.60 -32.15 -3.99
CA LEU A 184 1.43 -31.70 -3.25
C LEU A 184 1.50 -30.18 -3.06
N LYS A 185 0.55 -29.46 -3.65
CA LYS A 185 0.47 -28.00 -3.57
C LYS A 185 -0.03 -27.57 -2.19
N GLY A 186 0.63 -26.60 -1.59
CA GLY A 186 0.12 -25.88 -0.42
C GLY A 186 -1.02 -24.91 -0.78
N ASN A 187 -1.70 -24.39 0.24
CA ASN A 187 -2.73 -23.35 0.12
C ASN A 187 -2.40 -22.16 1.01
N ALA A 188 -2.44 -20.94 0.47
CA ALA A 188 -2.28 -19.70 1.21
C ALA A 188 -3.42 -18.73 0.87
N GLY A 189 -4.43 -18.67 1.73
CA GLY A 189 -5.53 -17.71 1.64
C GLY A 189 -5.14 -16.29 2.11
N SER A 190 -5.98 -15.31 1.82
CA SER A 190 -5.74 -13.90 2.15
C SER A 190 -5.47 -13.65 3.65
N ALA A 191 -6.17 -14.34 4.54
CA ALA A 191 -5.95 -14.23 5.99
C ALA A 191 -4.52 -14.63 6.40
N HIS A 192 -3.94 -15.67 5.77
CA HIS A 192 -2.56 -16.08 6.01
C HIS A 192 -1.59 -15.00 5.55
N VAL A 193 -1.81 -14.42 4.37
CA VAL A 193 -0.97 -13.34 3.84
C VAL A 193 -1.02 -12.10 4.75
N HIS A 194 -2.20 -11.74 5.26
CA HIS A 194 -2.34 -10.66 6.24
C HIS A 194 -1.61 -10.94 7.54
N SER A 195 -1.59 -12.19 8.02
CA SER A 195 -0.82 -12.55 9.22
C SER A 195 0.69 -12.42 9.03
N MET A 196 1.17 -12.60 7.78
CA MET A 196 2.59 -12.45 7.44
C MET A 196 3.00 -10.99 7.27
N LEU A 197 2.13 -10.14 6.68
CA LEU A 197 2.43 -8.71 6.43
C LEU A 197 2.08 -7.78 7.61
N GLY A 198 1.23 -8.24 8.53
CA GLY A 198 0.70 -7.41 9.61
C GLY A 198 -0.56 -6.62 9.21
N ARG A 199 -1.05 -5.81 10.16
CA ARG A 199 -2.28 -5.03 10.04
C ARG A 199 -2.08 -3.63 10.59
N ILE A 200 -2.73 -2.64 9.98
CA ILE A 200 -2.77 -1.27 10.46
C ILE A 200 -3.91 -1.13 11.46
N PHE A 201 -3.64 -0.55 12.63
CA PHE A 201 -4.63 -0.24 13.66
C PHE A 201 -4.78 1.26 13.80
N PHE A 202 -6.02 1.73 13.89
CA PHE A 202 -6.34 3.14 14.14
C PHE A 202 -6.97 3.27 15.52
N GLU A 203 -6.21 3.78 16.49
CA GLU A 203 -6.60 3.82 17.91
C GLU A 203 -7.76 4.80 18.24
N ASN A 204 -8.23 5.61 17.28
CA ASN A 204 -9.22 6.68 17.52
C ASN A 204 -10.33 6.78 16.47
N ASP A 205 -10.55 5.75 15.65
CA ASP A 205 -11.69 5.76 14.73
C ASP A 205 -12.99 5.46 15.51
N LYS A 206 -13.66 6.53 15.99
CA LYS A 206 -14.99 6.43 16.61
C LYS A 206 -16.11 6.13 15.60
N SER A 207 -15.79 6.01 14.30
CA SER A 207 -16.71 5.36 13.38
C SER A 207 -16.60 3.85 13.63
N GLY A 208 -17.62 3.24 14.23
CA GLY A 208 -17.69 1.80 14.53
C GLY A 208 -17.75 0.94 13.27
N ARG A 209 -16.76 1.06 12.40
CA ARG A 209 -16.38 0.07 11.40
C ARG A 209 -14.94 -0.26 11.69
N GLU A 210 -14.73 -1.33 12.45
CA GLU A 210 -13.66 -2.23 12.05
C GLU A 210 -13.88 -2.46 10.56
N THR A 211 -13.08 -1.84 9.71
CA THR A 211 -12.79 -2.46 8.43
C THR A 211 -11.55 -3.28 8.71
N PRO A 212 -11.68 -4.57 9.05
CA PRO A 212 -10.69 -5.47 8.52
C PRO A 212 -10.64 -5.16 7.02
N LEU A 213 -9.45 -5.17 6.44
CA LEU A 213 -9.34 -5.57 5.04
C LEU A 213 -9.89 -7.01 4.98
N GLU A 214 -11.21 -7.16 5.09
CA GLU A 214 -11.90 -8.39 4.80
C GLU A 214 -11.67 -8.57 3.33
N ALA A 215 -10.87 -9.59 3.05
CA ALA A 215 -10.88 -10.30 1.80
C ALA A 215 -12.33 -10.53 1.38
N LYS A 216 -12.88 -9.60 0.59
CA LYS A 216 -13.84 -10.00 -0.41
C LYS A 216 -13.02 -10.80 -1.40
N ASP A 217 -13.19 -12.11 -1.34
CA ASP A 217 -12.88 -13.05 -2.41
C ASP A 217 -13.70 -12.69 -3.66
N ASP A 218 -13.46 -11.50 -4.21
CA ASP A 218 -13.97 -10.96 -5.47
C ASP A 218 -12.82 -10.80 -6.48
N PHE A 219 -11.76 -11.59 -6.30
CA PHE A 219 -10.75 -11.79 -7.32
C PHE A 219 -11.48 -12.35 -8.55
N ASN A 220 -11.64 -11.50 -9.58
CA ASN A 220 -12.07 -11.84 -10.94
C ASN A 220 -13.51 -11.53 -11.39
N ARG A 221 -14.13 -10.40 -10.96
CA ARG A 221 -15.22 -9.78 -11.76
C ARG A 221 -15.12 -8.26 -12.01
N ASN A 222 -14.49 -7.48 -11.13
CA ASN A 222 -14.47 -6.00 -11.26
C ASN A 222 -13.18 -5.37 -11.82
N ALA A 223 -12.11 -6.15 -12.05
CA ALA A 223 -10.86 -5.64 -12.64
C ALA A 223 -10.99 -5.14 -14.10
N ARG A 224 -12.18 -5.23 -14.71
CA ARG A 224 -12.47 -4.74 -16.06
C ARG A 224 -13.08 -3.33 -16.13
N LYS A 225 -13.45 -2.71 -15.00
CA LYS A 225 -14.23 -1.45 -15.02
C LYS A 225 -13.43 -0.15 -14.88
N TYR A 226 -12.25 -0.16 -14.26
CA TYR A 226 -11.53 1.09 -13.94
C TYR A 226 -10.11 1.11 -14.55
N GLU A 227 -9.66 2.29 -14.98
CA GLU A 227 -8.28 2.56 -15.41
C GLU A 227 -7.65 3.70 -14.59
N LEU A 228 -6.34 3.61 -14.37
CA LEU A 228 -5.58 4.68 -13.72
C LEU A 228 -5.31 5.78 -14.74
N TRP A 229 -5.79 6.99 -14.48
CA TRP A 229 -5.60 8.14 -15.36
C TRP A 229 -4.92 9.27 -14.60
N ALA A 230 -3.87 9.82 -15.21
CA ALA A 230 -3.15 10.99 -14.72
C ALA A 230 -3.69 12.26 -15.39
N CYS A 231 -4.07 13.26 -14.60
CA CYS A 231 -4.54 14.52 -15.14
C CYS A 231 -3.41 15.26 -15.88
N PRO A 232 -3.57 15.59 -17.18
CA PRO A 232 -2.50 16.25 -17.94
C PRO A 232 -2.20 17.69 -17.50
N LEU A 233 -3.07 18.29 -16.68
CA LEU A 233 -2.90 19.67 -16.19
C LEU A 233 -2.24 19.77 -14.81
N CYS A 234 -2.42 18.78 -13.94
CA CYS A 234 -1.91 18.81 -12.56
C CYS A 234 -1.23 17.53 -12.10
N ASN A 235 -1.10 16.54 -12.99
CA ASN A 235 -0.46 15.25 -12.76
C ASN A 235 -1.01 14.45 -11.56
N THR A 236 -2.20 14.78 -11.08
CA THR A 236 -2.88 14.02 -10.02
C THR A 236 -3.46 12.74 -10.62
N GLU A 237 -3.07 11.59 -10.07
CA GLU A 237 -3.56 10.28 -10.48
C GLU A 237 -4.89 9.94 -9.80
N ARG A 238 -5.85 9.43 -10.58
CA ARG A 238 -7.12 8.88 -10.07
C ARG A 238 -7.55 7.66 -10.87
N TYR A 239 -8.23 6.73 -10.20
CA TYR A 239 -8.96 5.66 -10.87
C TYR A 239 -10.28 6.20 -11.41
N ILE A 240 -10.53 6.00 -12.70
CA ILE A 240 -11.77 6.40 -13.41
C ILE A 240 -12.39 5.17 -14.09
N ASP A 241 -13.70 5.19 -14.33
CA ASP A 241 -14.36 4.17 -15.15
C ASP A 241 -13.74 4.16 -16.57
N ARG A 242 -13.57 2.98 -17.17
CA ARG A 242 -13.05 2.82 -18.54
C ARG A 242 -14.07 3.42 -19.52
N MET A 243 -13.80 4.64 -19.99
CA MET A 243 -14.64 5.37 -20.94
C MET A 243 -14.16 5.17 -22.38
N ASP A 244 -15.09 5.18 -23.34
CA ASP A 244 -14.82 5.19 -24.78
C ASP A 244 -13.97 6.43 -25.14
N GLU A 245 -13.07 6.31 -26.12
CA GLU A 245 -12.12 7.39 -26.50
C GLU A 245 -12.82 8.71 -26.89
N SER A 246 -14.08 8.64 -27.32
CA SER A 246 -14.92 9.80 -27.64
C SER A 246 -15.40 10.60 -26.42
N GLU A 247 -15.36 10.02 -25.21
CA GLU A 247 -15.76 10.69 -23.95
C GLU A 247 -14.58 11.30 -23.18
N ARG A 248 -13.33 10.95 -23.53
CA ARG A 248 -12.10 11.43 -22.86
C ARG A 248 -11.87 12.93 -22.98
N SER A 249 -12.50 13.60 -23.95
CA SER A 249 -12.27 15.01 -24.28
C SER A 249 -13.12 16.01 -23.49
N PHE A 250 -14.14 15.58 -22.73
CA PHE A 250 -15.15 16.51 -22.18
C PHE A 250 -15.42 16.45 -20.67
N LYS A 251 -14.67 15.69 -19.87
CA LYS A 251 -14.83 15.70 -18.41
C LYS A 251 -13.56 16.20 -17.73
N THR A 252 -13.48 17.51 -17.53
CA THR A 252 -12.45 18.10 -16.68
C THR A 252 -12.63 17.54 -15.26
N PRO A 253 -11.61 16.91 -14.66
CA PRO A 253 -11.74 16.39 -13.31
C PRO A 253 -11.90 17.56 -12.33
N ARG A 254 -12.79 17.42 -11.35
CA ARG A 254 -13.01 18.39 -10.25
C ARG A 254 -11.73 18.83 -9.54
N CYS A 255 -10.60 18.10 -9.67
CA CYS A 255 -9.32 18.49 -9.07
C CYS A 255 -8.72 19.77 -9.66
N CYS A 256 -9.06 20.17 -10.90
CA CYS A 256 -8.56 21.39 -11.53
C CYS A 256 -9.51 22.58 -11.43
N TYR A 257 -10.60 22.47 -10.65
CA TYR A 257 -11.63 23.51 -10.55
C TYR A 257 -11.06 24.86 -10.10
N GLY A 258 -10.18 24.88 -9.10
CA GLY A 258 -9.51 26.10 -8.64
C GLY A 258 -8.55 26.70 -9.68
N PHE A 259 -7.86 25.86 -10.46
CA PHE A 259 -6.95 26.31 -11.52
C PHE A 259 -7.73 26.92 -12.71
N MET A 260 -8.86 26.33 -13.09
CA MET A 260 -9.72 26.84 -14.17
C MET A 260 -10.43 28.14 -13.81
N GLN A 261 -10.90 28.28 -12.56
CA GLN A 261 -11.49 29.53 -12.06
C GLN A 261 -10.49 30.70 -12.08
N SER A 262 -9.23 30.46 -11.72
CA SER A 262 -8.18 31.49 -11.76
C SER A 262 -7.85 31.99 -13.18
N ARG A 263 -8.25 31.26 -14.21
CA ARG A 263 -8.03 31.60 -15.64
C ARG A 263 -9.32 31.94 -16.40
N GLY A 264 -10.45 32.06 -15.71
CA GLY A 264 -11.73 32.44 -16.32
C GLY A 264 -12.32 31.41 -17.28
N ILE A 265 -11.91 30.14 -17.19
CA ILE A 265 -12.40 29.06 -18.07
C ILE A 265 -13.67 28.47 -17.47
N ALA A 266 -14.80 28.58 -18.18
CA ALA A 266 -16.09 28.10 -17.72
C ALA A 266 -16.15 26.56 -17.70
N TYR A 267 -16.59 26.01 -16.57
CA TYR A 267 -16.81 24.58 -16.37
C TYR A 267 -18.12 24.17 -17.05
N LYS A 268 -18.08 23.28 -18.04
CA LYS A 268 -19.26 22.65 -18.65
C LYS A 268 -19.50 21.28 -18.03
#